data_AF-A0A370FS99-F1
#
_entry.id   AF-A0A370FS99-F1
#
_cell.length_a   1.000
_cell.length_b   1.000
_cell.length_c   1.000
_cell.angle_alpha   90.00
_cell.angle_beta   90.00
_cell.angle_gamma   90.00
#
_symmetry.space_group_name_H-M   'P 1'
#
loop_
_entity.id
_entity.type
_entity.pdbx_description
1 polymer ?
#
loop_
_entity_poly.entity_id
_entity_poly.type
_entity_poly.pdbx_seq_one_letter_code
_entity_poly.pdbx_strand_id
1 'polypeptide(L)'
;MLMGEDPRYPDWKLDSGNYTVEKVASMTAQMLHDRLCRHFQEQPASPVGMLVAGYSSDNSHPEAWVFYVQGLDTPPAPELVADAESSGWLAYAQPSATDRLFKGYDSRLLAELLEALPEEHHAAVITTVRNQAQQPVMPAMPFPDAIALAKYLVEVTSGYSHFLLGPDTVGGPVEVAGLNRHEGFKWINRKHYYSNELNQGA
;
A
#
# COMPACT_ATOMS: atom_id res chain seq x y z
N MET A 1 21.67 4.41 0.06
CA MET A 1 20.58 5.12 0.74
C MET A 1 19.68 5.72 -0.34
N LEU A 2 18.36 5.66 -0.24
CA LEU A 2 17.39 6.12 -1.27
C LEU A 2 17.28 7.66 -1.37
N MET A 3 18.38 8.37 -1.06
CA MET A 3 18.41 9.84 -0.95
C MET A 3 18.72 10.54 -2.29
N GLY A 4 18.74 9.80 -3.40
CA GLY A 4 19.15 10.35 -4.71
C GLY A 4 20.62 10.78 -4.77
N GLU A 5 21.47 10.26 -3.88
CA GLU A 5 22.88 10.63 -3.78
C GLU A 5 23.80 9.82 -4.70
N ASP A 6 23.25 8.91 -5.52
CA ASP A 6 24.03 8.13 -6.47
C ASP A 6 24.47 9.04 -7.63
N PRO A 7 25.79 9.26 -7.83
CA PRO A 7 26.28 10.15 -8.89
C PRO A 7 25.90 9.70 -10.30
N ARG A 8 25.49 8.44 -10.48
CA ARG A 8 25.01 7.90 -11.75
C ARG A 8 23.59 8.37 -12.10
N TYR A 9 22.85 8.90 -11.13
CA TYR A 9 21.47 9.35 -11.28
C TYR A 9 21.30 10.76 -10.67
N PRO A 10 21.98 11.79 -11.20
CA PRO A 10 21.93 13.14 -10.63
C PRO A 10 20.52 13.74 -10.63
N ASP A 11 19.71 13.36 -11.62
CA ASP A 11 18.31 13.80 -11.75
C ASP A 11 17.38 13.15 -10.72
N TRP A 12 17.87 12.17 -9.95
CA TRP A 12 17.09 11.51 -8.90
C TRP A 12 17.18 12.20 -7.54
N LYS A 13 17.98 13.26 -7.44
CA LYS A 13 18.02 14.08 -6.25
C LYS A 13 16.70 14.86 -6.13
N LEU A 14 15.99 14.63 -5.03
CA LEU A 14 14.78 15.38 -4.73
C LEU A 14 15.15 16.80 -4.27
N ASP A 15 14.53 17.80 -4.88
CA ASP A 15 14.53 19.15 -4.36
C ASP A 15 13.47 19.22 -3.25
N SER A 16 13.92 19.37 -2.00
CA SER A 16 13.03 19.44 -0.84
C SER A 16 12.04 20.61 -0.89
N GLY A 17 12.32 21.65 -1.69
CA GLY A 17 11.41 22.79 -1.88
C GLY A 17 10.45 22.64 -3.05
N ASN A 18 10.62 21.62 -3.90
CA ASN A 18 9.88 21.50 -5.15
C ASN A 18 9.79 20.03 -5.62
N TYR A 19 8.94 19.24 -4.95
CA TYR A 19 8.64 17.86 -5.34
C TYR A 19 7.16 17.55 -5.18
N THR A 20 6.67 16.64 -6.02
CA THR A 20 5.37 16.01 -5.82
C THR A 20 5.53 14.55 -5.41
N VAL A 21 4.59 14.00 -4.65
CA VAL A 21 4.61 12.57 -4.30
C VAL A 21 4.44 11.71 -5.54
N GLU A 22 3.67 12.17 -6.53
CA GLU A 22 3.57 11.55 -7.86
C GLU A 22 4.95 11.40 -8.53
N LYS A 23 5.76 12.46 -8.52
CA LYS A 23 7.12 12.42 -9.07
C LYS A 23 7.99 11.43 -8.29
N VAL A 24 7.90 11.42 -6.96
CA VAL A 24 8.59 10.44 -6.11
C VAL A 24 8.16 9.01 -6.44
N ALA A 25 6.87 8.77 -6.64
CA ALA A 25 6.33 7.47 -7.03
C ALA A 25 6.86 7.03 -8.41
N SER A 26 6.87 7.93 -9.39
CA SER A 26 7.38 7.67 -10.74
C SER A 26 8.88 7.35 -10.73
N MET A 27 9.66 8.10 -9.95
CA MET A 27 11.09 7.84 -9.77
C MET A 27 11.35 6.51 -9.07
N THR A 28 10.55 6.16 -8.06
CA THR A 28 10.66 4.88 -7.35
C THR A 28 10.31 3.71 -8.26
N ALA A 29 9.27 3.86 -9.09
CA ALA A 29 8.87 2.89 -10.09
C ALA A 29 9.99 2.64 -11.13
N GLN A 30 10.54 3.72 -11.71
CA GLN A 30 11.68 3.63 -12.63
C GLN A 30 12.87 2.94 -11.97
N MET A 31 13.21 3.34 -10.74
CA MET A 31 14.33 2.75 -10.02
C MET A 31 14.15 1.25 -9.81
N LEU A 32 12.96 0.84 -9.36
CA LEU A 32 12.71 -0.57 -9.07
C LEU A 32 12.76 -1.39 -10.36
N HIS A 33 12.13 -0.90 -11.43
CA HIS A 33 12.18 -1.49 -12.76
C HIS A 33 13.62 -1.65 -13.27
N ASP A 34 14.43 -0.58 -13.26
CA ASP A 34 15.83 -0.62 -13.69
C ASP A 34 16.65 -1.63 -12.90
N ARG A 35 16.38 -1.78 -11.59
CA ARG A 35 17.07 -2.75 -10.74
C ARG A 35 16.65 -4.17 -11.08
N LEU A 36 15.37 -4.40 -11.34
CA LEU A 36 14.86 -5.71 -11.74
C LEU A 36 15.43 -6.14 -13.09
N CYS A 37 15.41 -5.27 -14.11
CA CYS A 37 15.98 -5.54 -15.43
C CYS A 37 17.49 -5.84 -15.40
N ARG A 38 18.22 -5.33 -14.40
CA ARG A 38 19.65 -5.62 -14.21
C ARG A 38 19.94 -6.99 -13.58
N HIS A 39 19.01 -7.52 -12.80
CA HIS A 39 19.24 -8.75 -12.03
C HIS A 39 18.44 -9.95 -12.55
N PHE A 40 17.36 -9.71 -13.27
CA PHE A 40 16.47 -10.74 -13.81
C PHE A 40 16.49 -10.70 -15.34
N GLN A 41 16.68 -11.87 -15.95
CA GLN A 41 16.59 -12.07 -17.40
C GLN A 41 15.19 -12.46 -17.86
N GLU A 42 14.39 -13.02 -16.95
CA GLU A 42 13.03 -13.48 -17.19
C GLU A 42 12.06 -12.68 -16.31
N GLN A 43 10.81 -12.56 -16.75
CA GLN A 43 9.77 -11.87 -15.99
C GLN A 43 9.56 -12.58 -14.64
N PRO A 44 9.52 -11.83 -13.52
CA PRO A 44 9.27 -12.42 -12.22
C PRO A 44 7.87 -13.06 -12.18
N ALA A 45 7.78 -14.26 -11.61
CA ALA A 45 6.53 -15.01 -11.53
C ALA A 45 5.44 -14.35 -10.68
N SER A 46 5.80 -13.34 -9.87
CA SER A 46 4.87 -12.59 -9.04
C SER A 46 5.19 -11.10 -9.12
N PRO A 47 4.17 -10.24 -9.28
CA PRO A 47 4.39 -8.81 -9.36
C PRO A 47 4.87 -8.27 -8.01
N VAL A 48 5.72 -7.25 -8.06
CA VAL A 48 6.13 -6.49 -6.88
C VAL A 48 5.37 -5.17 -6.90
N GLY A 49 4.62 -4.91 -5.83
CA GLY A 49 3.89 -3.65 -5.63
C GLY A 49 4.61 -2.74 -4.62
N MET A 50 4.50 -1.43 -4.81
CA MET A 50 4.89 -0.45 -3.80
C MET A 50 3.81 0.61 -3.63
N LEU A 51 3.60 1.03 -2.37
CA LEU A 51 2.82 2.19 -1.99
C LEU A 51 3.78 3.34 -1.67
N VAL A 52 3.54 4.50 -2.26
CA VAL A 52 4.26 5.74 -2.00
C VAL A 52 3.25 6.77 -1.51
N ALA A 53 3.33 7.13 -0.22
CA ALA A 53 2.43 8.07 0.42
C ALA A 53 3.21 9.22 1.04
N GLY A 54 2.66 10.43 0.98
CA GLY A 54 3.40 11.63 1.34
C GLY A 54 2.57 12.90 1.34
N TYR A 55 3.28 14.01 1.50
CA TYR A 55 2.80 15.35 1.22
C TYR A 55 3.70 15.95 0.13
N SER A 56 3.10 16.49 -0.93
CA SER A 56 3.86 17.29 -1.91
C SER A 56 4.37 18.59 -1.26
N SER A 57 5.48 19.14 -1.76
CA SER A 57 6.13 20.32 -1.13
C SER A 57 5.23 21.55 -1.09
N ASP A 58 4.32 21.67 -2.05
CA ASP A 58 3.36 22.76 -2.22
C ASP A 58 1.94 22.42 -1.74
N ASN A 59 1.70 21.20 -1.23
CA ASN A 59 0.37 20.73 -0.84
C ASN A 59 0.29 20.43 0.67
N SER A 60 -0.81 20.83 1.30
CA SER A 60 -1.11 20.51 2.70
C SER A 60 -1.86 19.20 2.91
N HIS A 61 -2.40 18.62 1.83
CA HIS A 61 -3.13 17.37 1.89
C HIS A 61 -2.24 16.18 1.57
N PRO A 62 -2.45 15.04 2.24
CA PRO A 62 -1.73 13.83 1.92
C PRO A 62 -2.24 13.24 0.61
N GLU A 63 -1.38 12.48 -0.04
CA GLU A 63 -1.72 11.67 -1.21
C GLU A 63 -0.97 10.33 -1.14
N ALA A 64 -1.53 9.32 -1.80
CA ALA A 64 -0.94 8.01 -1.90
C ALA A 64 -1.05 7.45 -3.32
N TRP A 65 0.05 6.86 -3.78
CA TRP A 65 0.22 6.33 -5.12
C TRP A 65 0.69 4.88 -5.02
N VAL A 66 0.15 4.00 -5.88
CA VAL A 66 0.58 2.61 -5.99
C VAL A 66 1.15 2.34 -7.36
N PHE A 67 2.14 1.46 -7.46
CA PHE A 67 2.54 0.89 -8.74
C PHE A 67 2.90 -0.58 -8.58
N TYR A 68 2.78 -1.34 -9.66
CA TYR A 68 3.11 -2.76 -9.71
C TYR A 68 4.06 -3.04 -10.85
N VAL A 69 5.24 -3.60 -10.56
CA VAL A 69 6.12 -4.12 -11.60
C VAL A 69 5.63 -5.52 -11.97
N GLN A 70 4.92 -5.61 -13.09
CA GLN A 70 4.37 -6.87 -13.62
C GLN A 70 5.24 -7.50 -14.69
N GLY A 71 6.19 -6.75 -15.27
CA GLY A 71 7.06 -7.21 -16.33
C GLY A 71 8.33 -6.36 -16.42
N LEU A 72 9.22 -6.75 -17.33
CA LEU A 72 10.52 -6.08 -17.55
C LEU A 72 10.51 -5.14 -18.77
N ASP A 73 9.44 -5.12 -19.56
CA ASP A 73 9.40 -4.39 -20.83
C ASP A 73 9.33 -2.88 -20.63
N THR A 74 8.45 -2.41 -19.75
CA THR A 74 8.27 -0.97 -19.46
C THR A 74 8.16 -0.70 -17.96
N PRO A 75 8.69 0.45 -17.49
CA PRO A 75 8.45 0.92 -16.12
C PRO A 75 6.94 1.10 -15.86
N PRO A 76 6.43 0.71 -14.68
CA PRO A 76 5.01 0.88 -14.39
C PRO A 76 4.68 2.34 -14.11
N ALA A 77 3.51 2.77 -14.57
CA ALA A 77 2.96 4.08 -14.22
C ALA A 77 2.30 4.01 -12.83
N PRO A 78 2.62 4.95 -11.91
CA PRO A 78 1.91 5.06 -10.65
C PRO A 78 0.44 5.44 -10.84
N GLU A 79 -0.43 4.86 -10.00
CA GLU A 79 -1.86 5.13 -9.92
C GLU A 79 -2.18 5.81 -8.59
N LEU A 80 -2.93 6.92 -8.63
CA LEU A 80 -3.41 7.61 -7.45
C LEU A 80 -4.50 6.78 -6.76
N VAL A 81 -4.27 6.42 -5.49
CA VAL A 81 -5.19 5.58 -4.70
C VAL A 81 -5.82 6.31 -3.52
N ALA A 82 -5.26 7.47 -3.14
CA ALA A 82 -5.87 8.38 -2.17
C ALA A 82 -5.42 9.81 -2.46
N ASP A 83 -6.38 10.73 -2.48
CA ASP A 83 -6.19 12.16 -2.68
C ASP A 83 -6.66 12.96 -1.45
N ALA A 84 -6.77 14.28 -1.59
CA ALA A 84 -7.17 15.20 -0.53
C ALA A 84 -8.59 14.95 0.03
N GLU A 85 -9.48 14.36 -0.78
CA GLU A 85 -10.88 14.08 -0.43
C GLU A 85 -11.07 12.66 0.08
N SER A 86 -10.02 11.84 0.01
CA SER A 86 -10.05 10.43 0.36
C SER A 86 -9.98 10.23 1.87
N SER A 87 -10.90 9.44 2.41
CA SER A 87 -10.82 8.89 3.76
C SER A 87 -11.20 7.41 3.75
N GLY A 88 -10.37 6.57 4.36
CA GLY A 88 -10.55 5.13 4.28
C GLY A 88 -9.29 4.38 4.68
N TRP A 89 -9.31 3.08 4.37
CA TRP A 89 -8.19 2.18 4.56
C TRP A 89 -7.95 1.42 3.26
N LEU A 90 -6.69 1.05 3.03
CA LEU A 90 -6.26 0.25 1.89
C LEU A 90 -5.44 -0.92 2.43
N ALA A 91 -5.71 -2.12 1.93
CA ALA A 91 -4.92 -3.32 2.20
C ALA A 91 -4.45 -3.93 0.89
N TYR A 92 -3.21 -4.39 0.87
CA TYR A 92 -2.55 -4.96 -0.29
C TYR A 92 -2.04 -6.38 0.00
N ALA A 93 -1.58 -7.06 -1.05
CA ALA A 93 -1.14 -8.46 -1.05
C ALA A 93 -2.24 -9.49 -0.74
N GLN A 94 -2.79 -9.51 0.48
CA GLN A 94 -3.83 -10.46 0.89
C GLN A 94 -4.99 -9.75 1.62
N PRO A 95 -5.82 -8.95 0.91
CA PRO A 95 -6.86 -8.15 1.53
C PRO A 95 -8.13 -8.93 1.88
N SER A 96 -8.27 -10.20 1.48
CA SER A 96 -9.53 -10.96 1.57
C SER A 96 -10.13 -10.98 2.99
N ALA A 97 -9.30 -11.12 4.03
CA ALA A 97 -9.78 -11.16 5.40
C ALA A 97 -10.40 -9.82 5.82
N THR A 98 -9.69 -8.72 5.56
CA THR A 98 -10.15 -7.36 5.87
C THR A 98 -11.31 -6.92 4.99
N ASP A 99 -11.31 -7.32 3.71
CA ASP A 99 -12.40 -7.08 2.77
C ASP A 99 -13.67 -7.78 3.23
N ARG A 100 -13.61 -9.06 3.61
CA ARG A 100 -14.79 -9.75 4.16
C ARG A 100 -15.29 -9.12 5.44
N LEU A 101 -14.38 -8.72 6.34
CA LEU A 101 -14.74 -8.12 7.62
C LEU A 101 -15.50 -6.80 7.45
N PHE A 102 -15.01 -5.90 6.61
CA PHE A 102 -15.57 -4.55 6.47
C PHE A 102 -16.49 -4.37 5.26
N LYS A 103 -16.27 -5.09 4.15
CA LYS A 103 -17.11 -5.00 2.94
C LYS A 103 -18.20 -6.08 2.90
N GLY A 104 -18.07 -7.15 3.69
CA GLY A 104 -18.94 -8.31 3.67
C GLY A 104 -18.64 -9.32 2.55
N TYR A 105 -17.70 -9.01 1.65
CA TYR A 105 -17.29 -9.86 0.54
C TYR A 105 -15.82 -9.60 0.17
N ASP A 106 -15.19 -10.52 -0.57
CA ASP A 106 -13.89 -10.31 -1.22
C ASP A 106 -14.00 -10.42 -2.74
N SER A 107 -12.90 -10.11 -3.44
CA SER A 107 -12.85 -10.17 -4.91
C SER A 107 -13.19 -11.55 -5.46
N ARG A 108 -12.83 -12.63 -4.75
CA ARG A 108 -13.10 -14.00 -5.17
C ARG A 108 -14.60 -14.30 -5.15
N LEU A 109 -15.28 -13.98 -4.05
CA LEU A 109 -16.73 -14.17 -3.93
C LEU A 109 -17.48 -13.34 -4.96
N LEU A 110 -17.08 -12.09 -5.20
CA LEU A 110 -17.72 -11.26 -6.22
C LEU A 110 -17.53 -11.87 -7.62
N ALA A 111 -16.33 -12.32 -7.97
CA ALA A 111 -16.06 -12.95 -9.26
C ALA A 111 -16.93 -14.20 -9.48
N GLU A 112 -17.00 -15.10 -8.48
CA GLU A 112 -17.85 -16.30 -8.52
C GLU A 112 -19.33 -15.96 -8.70
N LEU A 113 -19.82 -14.90 -8.04
CA LEU A 113 -21.21 -14.43 -8.18
C LEU A 113 -21.51 -13.87 -9.57
N LEU A 114 -20.58 -13.11 -10.15
CA LEU A 114 -20.74 -12.55 -11.50
C LEU A 114 -20.69 -13.65 -12.56
N GLU A 115 -19.80 -14.63 -12.42
CA GLU A 115 -19.73 -15.77 -13.34
C GLU A 115 -21.00 -16.63 -13.31
N ALA A 116 -21.65 -16.75 -12.15
CA ALA A 116 -22.87 -17.53 -12.00
C ALA A 116 -24.15 -16.83 -12.52
N LEU A 117 -24.08 -15.55 -12.89
CA LEU A 117 -25.24 -14.73 -13.24
C LEU A 117 -25.12 -14.13 -14.65
N PRO A 118 -26.24 -13.94 -15.38
CA PRO A 118 -26.25 -13.18 -16.63
C PRO A 118 -25.66 -11.78 -16.48
N GLU A 119 -24.94 -11.30 -17.50
CA GLU A 119 -24.26 -9.99 -17.49
C GLU A 119 -25.21 -8.82 -17.18
N GLU A 120 -26.48 -8.91 -17.60
CA GLU A 120 -27.51 -7.92 -17.31
C GLU A 120 -27.78 -7.69 -15.81
N HIS A 121 -27.37 -8.61 -14.94
CA HIS A 121 -27.51 -8.50 -13.48
C HIS A 121 -26.22 -8.03 -12.78
N HIS A 122 -25.08 -8.01 -13.46
CA HIS A 122 -23.78 -7.72 -12.84
C HIS A 122 -23.76 -6.37 -12.12
N ALA A 123 -24.26 -5.32 -12.77
CA ALA A 123 -24.31 -3.98 -12.18
C ALA A 123 -25.17 -3.92 -10.90
N ALA A 124 -26.30 -4.64 -10.88
CA ALA A 124 -27.19 -4.69 -9.73
C ALA A 124 -26.54 -5.43 -8.55
N VAL A 125 -25.86 -6.55 -8.82
CA VAL A 125 -25.12 -7.31 -7.81
C VAL A 125 -23.98 -6.49 -7.23
N ILE A 126 -23.13 -5.89 -8.08
CA ILE A 126 -22.00 -5.04 -7.65
C ILE A 126 -22.50 -3.90 -6.75
N THR A 127 -23.60 -3.25 -7.13
CA THR A 127 -24.19 -2.17 -6.32
C THR A 127 -24.70 -2.70 -4.98
N THR A 128 -25.39 -3.83 -4.98
CA THR A 128 -26.00 -4.41 -3.78
C THR A 128 -24.95 -4.82 -2.76
N VAL A 129 -23.89 -5.51 -3.18
CA VAL A 129 -22.82 -5.94 -2.26
C VAL A 129 -22.01 -4.76 -1.75
N ARG A 130 -21.74 -3.74 -2.59
CA ARG A 130 -21.05 -2.52 -2.14
C ARG A 130 -21.82 -1.77 -1.05
N ASN A 131 -23.16 -1.79 -1.13
CA ASN A 131 -24.01 -1.15 -0.12
C ASN A 131 -23.97 -1.85 1.25
N GLN A 132 -23.39 -3.06 1.35
CA GLN A 132 -23.18 -3.74 2.63
C GLN A 132 -21.89 -3.31 3.35
N ALA A 133 -21.02 -2.53 2.68
CA ALA A 133 -19.76 -2.15 3.25
C ALA A 133 -19.93 -1.24 4.49
N GLN A 134 -19.29 -1.63 5.57
CA GLN A 134 -19.10 -0.87 6.79
C GLN A 134 -17.75 -0.16 6.73
N GLN A 135 -17.76 1.17 6.77
CA GLN A 135 -16.55 1.97 6.76
C GLN A 135 -16.09 2.22 8.20
N PRO A 136 -14.97 1.62 8.66
CA PRO A 136 -14.44 1.87 10.01
C PRO A 136 -13.75 3.23 10.14
N VAL A 137 -13.43 3.90 9.03
CA VAL A 137 -12.74 5.19 9.02
C VAL A 137 -13.73 6.33 8.87
N MET A 138 -13.69 7.31 9.76
CA MET A 138 -14.44 8.55 9.62
C MET A 138 -13.53 9.69 9.18
N PRO A 139 -14.03 10.68 8.42
CA PRO A 139 -13.31 11.92 8.19
C PRO A 139 -12.85 12.52 9.52
N ALA A 140 -11.59 12.95 9.58
CA ALA A 140 -10.94 13.43 10.81
C ALA A 140 -10.86 12.40 11.96
N MET A 141 -10.73 11.10 11.64
CA MET A 141 -10.40 10.05 12.60
C MET A 141 -9.17 10.45 13.44
N PRO A 142 -9.22 10.34 14.78
CA PRO A 142 -8.06 10.59 15.63
C PRO A 142 -6.87 9.75 15.21
N PHE A 143 -5.68 10.36 15.17
CA PHE A 143 -4.47 9.68 14.72
C PHE A 143 -4.15 8.38 15.50
N PRO A 144 -4.33 8.31 16.84
CA PRO A 144 -4.17 7.06 17.58
C PRO A 144 -5.15 5.96 17.15
N ASP A 145 -6.38 6.31 16.78
CA ASP A 145 -7.39 5.35 16.34
C ASP A 145 -7.06 4.82 14.93
N ALA A 146 -6.55 5.68 14.05
CA ALA A 146 -6.08 5.27 12.72
C ALA A 146 -4.88 4.30 12.82
N ILE A 147 -3.94 4.55 13.74
CA ILE A 147 -2.82 3.66 14.06
C ILE A 147 -3.34 2.31 14.57
N ALA A 148 -4.29 2.32 15.51
CA ALA A 148 -4.86 1.12 16.08
C ALA A 148 -5.61 0.29 15.02
N LEU A 149 -6.37 0.95 14.14
CA LEU A 149 -7.06 0.31 13.02
C LEU A 149 -6.05 -0.33 12.04
N ALA A 150 -5.01 0.40 11.65
CA ALA A 150 -3.97 -0.13 10.75
C ALA A 150 -3.32 -1.39 11.31
N LYS A 151 -3.01 -1.40 12.62
CA LYS A 151 -2.48 -2.57 13.31
C LYS A 151 -3.49 -3.73 13.29
N TYR A 152 -4.74 -3.45 13.64
CA TYR A 152 -5.80 -4.45 13.69
C TYR A 152 -6.05 -5.11 12.33
N LEU A 153 -6.01 -4.35 11.22
CA LEU A 153 -6.14 -4.89 9.87
C LEU A 153 -5.08 -5.95 9.56
N VAL A 154 -3.83 -5.73 9.98
CA VAL A 154 -2.74 -6.71 9.80
C VAL A 154 -2.94 -7.92 10.72
N GLU A 155 -3.37 -7.72 11.97
CA GLU A 155 -3.65 -8.80 12.92
C GLU A 155 -4.79 -9.71 12.42
N VAL A 156 -5.85 -9.13 11.83
CA VAL A 156 -6.95 -9.87 11.20
C VAL A 156 -6.44 -10.76 10.07
N THR A 157 -5.68 -10.20 9.14
CA THR A 157 -5.13 -10.98 8.02
C THR A 157 -4.14 -12.03 8.50
N SER A 158 -3.34 -11.73 9.52
CA SER A 158 -2.41 -12.70 10.09
C SER A 158 -3.13 -13.87 10.74
N GLY A 159 -4.14 -13.60 11.58
CA GLY A 159 -4.98 -14.65 12.15
C GLY A 159 -5.68 -15.48 11.07
N TYR A 160 -6.21 -14.82 10.05
CA TYR A 160 -6.86 -15.49 8.91
C TYR A 160 -5.89 -16.42 8.17
N SER A 161 -4.69 -15.95 7.82
CA SER A 161 -3.61 -16.77 7.20
C SER A 161 -3.25 -17.98 8.07
N HIS A 162 -3.06 -17.77 9.37
CA HIS A 162 -2.64 -18.79 10.32
C HIS A 162 -3.62 -19.97 10.44
N PHE A 163 -4.93 -19.69 10.38
CA PHE A 163 -5.97 -20.72 10.54
C PHE A 163 -6.44 -21.36 9.22
N LEU A 164 -5.97 -20.87 8.07
CA LEU A 164 -6.24 -21.51 6.78
C LEU A 164 -5.30 -22.69 6.53
N LEU A 165 -5.77 -23.66 5.75
CA LEU A 165 -4.91 -24.72 5.24
C LEU A 165 -3.92 -24.14 4.24
N GLY A 166 -2.63 -24.21 4.55
CA GLY A 166 -1.58 -23.72 3.68
C GLY A 166 -0.38 -23.16 4.45
N PRO A 167 0.58 -22.56 3.74
CA PRO A 167 1.68 -21.84 4.38
C PRO A 167 1.18 -20.58 5.07
N ASP A 168 1.75 -20.29 6.25
CA ASP A 168 1.49 -19.03 6.95
C ASP A 168 2.25 -17.90 6.25
N THR A 169 1.54 -17.19 5.38
CA THR A 169 2.13 -16.19 4.45
C THR A 169 2.01 -14.77 4.98
N VAL A 170 1.17 -14.54 5.99
CA VAL A 170 1.04 -13.25 6.68
C VAL A 170 1.17 -13.49 8.19
N GLY A 171 2.28 -13.04 8.78
CA GLY A 171 2.51 -13.26 10.20
C GLY A 171 3.70 -12.50 10.77
N GLY A 172 4.05 -12.88 12.00
CA GLY A 172 5.10 -12.21 12.78
C GLY A 172 4.66 -10.84 13.34
N PRO A 173 5.60 -10.07 13.91
CA PRO A 173 5.23 -8.81 14.55
C PRO A 173 4.76 -7.76 13.52
N VAL A 174 3.84 -6.89 13.92
CA VAL A 174 3.32 -5.80 13.08
C VAL A 174 4.16 -4.54 13.30
N GLU A 175 4.65 -3.96 12.21
CA GLU A 175 5.31 -2.64 12.24
C GLU A 175 4.31 -1.57 11.79
N VAL A 176 4.32 -0.43 12.47
CA VAL A 176 3.41 0.68 12.21
C VAL A 176 4.21 1.97 12.18
N ALA A 177 4.05 2.73 11.11
CA ALA A 177 4.53 4.10 11.01
C ALA A 177 3.35 5.04 10.76
N GLY A 178 3.43 6.21 11.35
CA GLY A 178 2.49 7.30 11.12
C GLY A 178 3.16 8.41 10.31
N LEU A 179 2.40 9.05 9.44
CA LEU A 179 2.82 10.25 8.73
C LEU A 179 1.73 11.30 8.91
N ASN A 180 2.10 12.44 9.51
CA ASN A 180 1.22 13.60 9.59
C ASN A 180 2.03 14.88 9.33
N ARG A 181 1.34 15.98 9.02
CA ARG A 181 2.00 17.25 8.67
C ARG A 181 2.77 17.89 9.82
N HIS A 182 2.33 17.69 11.06
CA HIS A 182 2.88 18.37 12.23
C HIS A 182 4.17 17.71 12.74
N GLU A 183 4.23 16.39 12.68
CA GLU A 183 5.30 15.58 13.26
C GLU A 183 6.15 14.88 12.18
N GLY A 184 5.70 14.90 10.93
CA GLY A 184 6.32 14.18 9.83
C GLY A 184 6.13 12.67 9.97
N PHE A 185 7.05 11.92 9.36
CA PHE A 185 7.10 10.46 9.46
C PHE A 185 7.63 10.03 10.84
N LYS A 186 6.93 9.10 11.49
CA LYS A 186 7.31 8.53 12.79
C LYS A 186 7.05 7.03 12.81
N TRP A 187 8.04 6.26 13.27
CA TRP A 187 7.81 4.88 13.67
C TRP A 187 7.04 4.85 14.98
N ILE A 188 5.88 4.20 15.00
CA ILE A 188 5.05 3.99 16.19
C ILE A 188 5.37 2.62 16.81
N ASN A 189 5.55 1.61 15.96
CA ASN A 189 6.05 0.30 16.33
C ASN A 189 7.00 -0.20 15.24
N ARG A 190 8.25 -0.49 15.59
CA ARG A 190 9.28 -0.94 14.66
C ARG A 190 10.02 -2.13 15.25
N LYS A 191 10.31 -3.12 14.42
CA LYS A 191 11.16 -4.24 14.81
C LYS A 191 12.61 -3.78 14.83
N HIS A 192 13.27 -4.08 15.93
CA HIS A 192 14.71 -3.97 16.03
C HIS A 192 15.30 -5.37 15.81
N TYR A 193 15.60 -5.69 14.54
CA TYR A 193 16.28 -6.96 14.20
C TYR A 193 17.75 -6.98 14.68
N TYR A 194 18.29 -5.83 15.07
CA TYR A 194 19.66 -5.64 15.56
C TYR A 194 19.66 -4.68 16.76
N SER A 195 20.71 -4.72 17.59
CA SER A 195 20.89 -3.77 18.69
C SER A 195 20.86 -2.33 18.17
N ASN A 196 20.41 -1.37 19.00
CA ASN A 196 20.34 0.05 18.61
C ASN A 196 21.68 0.61 18.12
N GLU A 197 22.80 0.05 18.58
CA GLU A 197 24.16 0.36 18.13
C GLU A 197 24.36 0.14 16.63
N LEU A 198 23.65 -0.83 16.03
CA LEU A 198 23.68 -1.19 14.61
C LEU A 198 22.57 -0.51 13.79
N ASN A 199 21.72 0.32 14.41
CA ASN A 199 20.57 0.96 13.76
C ASN A 199 20.39 2.42 14.20
N GLN A 200 21.40 3.26 13.94
CA GLN A 200 21.51 4.65 14.42
C GLN A 200 20.58 5.68 13.74
N GLY A 201 19.55 5.21 13.02
CA GLY A 201 18.59 6.06 12.30
C GLY A 201 17.21 6.13 12.92
N ALA A 202 17.10 5.89 14.23
CA ALA A 202 15.88 6.06 15.02
C ALA A 202 15.84 7.46 15.65
#